data_AF-A0A443RY61-F1
#
_entry.id   AF-A0A443RY61-F1
#
_cell.length_a   1.000
_cell.length_b   1.000
_cell.length_c   1.000
_cell.angle_alpha   90.00
_cell.angle_beta   90.00
_cell.angle_gamma   90.00
#
_symmetry.space_group_name_H-M   'P 1'
#
loop_
_entity.id
_entity.type
_entity.pdbx_description
1 polymer ?
#
loop_
_entity_poly.entity_id
_entity_poly.type
_entity_poly.pdbx_seq_one_letter_code
_entity_poly.pdbx_strand_id
1 'polypeptide(L)'
;MNALLYFFASIILTIYANNSNSTEYDKCGIANKEKITPRIFGGAVVSNNKYPWMAAVVRKSNNVDWRCGGSLISSNAIITAAHCVHGVKEDRLQVILGTNDIKSNDMH
;
A
#
# COMPACT_ATOMS: atom_id res chain seq x y z
N MET A 1 31.47 -13.07 -42.44
CA MET A 1 29.99 -13.11 -42.41
C MET A 1 29.58 -13.46 -40.99
N ASN A 2 29.28 -12.45 -40.14
CA ASN A 2 28.49 -12.56 -38.88
C ASN A 2 28.74 -11.43 -37.86
N ALA A 3 29.80 -10.62 -37.97
CA ALA A 3 30.04 -9.53 -37.01
C ALA A 3 28.89 -8.49 -36.97
N LEU A 4 28.35 -8.15 -38.13
CA LEU A 4 27.20 -7.23 -38.24
C LEU A 4 25.92 -7.83 -37.65
N LEU A 5 25.68 -9.14 -37.83
CA LEU A 5 24.53 -9.84 -37.25
C LEU A 5 24.59 -9.86 -35.71
N TYR A 6 25.77 -10.05 -35.12
CA TYR A 6 25.94 -9.96 -33.66
C TYR A 6 25.76 -8.54 -33.13
N PHE A 7 26.19 -7.53 -33.90
CA PHE A 7 26.00 -6.13 -33.53
C PHE A 7 24.52 -5.74 -33.52
N PHE A 8 23.76 -6.12 -34.56
CA PHE A 8 22.33 -5.88 -34.61
C PHE A 8 21.57 -6.70 -33.56
N ALA A 9 21.94 -7.97 -33.32
CA ALA A 9 21.33 -8.77 -32.26
C ALA A 9 21.56 -8.18 -30.86
N SER A 10 22.75 -7.63 -30.60
CA SER A 10 23.06 -6.93 -29.35
C SER A 10 22.29 -5.62 -29.18
N ILE A 11 22.16 -4.83 -30.25
CA ILE A 11 21.34 -3.61 -30.25
C ILE A 11 19.86 -3.95 -30.00
N ILE A 12 19.32 -4.96 -30.67
CA ILE A 12 17.94 -5.38 -30.47
C ILE A 12 17.73 -5.92 -29.04
N LEU A 13 18.65 -6.73 -28.52
CA LEU A 13 18.56 -7.26 -27.16
C LEU A 13 18.62 -6.15 -26.09
N THR A 14 19.45 -5.14 -26.27
CA THR A 14 19.53 -3.98 -25.36
C THR A 14 18.30 -3.07 -25.45
N ILE A 15 17.72 -2.88 -26.63
CA ILE A 15 16.45 -2.14 -26.80
C ILE A 15 15.30 -2.87 -26.08
N TYR A 16 15.18 -4.20 -26.21
CA TYR A 16 14.15 -4.98 -25.53
C TYR A 16 14.38 -5.08 -24.02
N ALA A 17 15.63 -5.17 -23.55
CA ALA A 17 15.95 -5.25 -22.12
C ALA A 17 15.67 -3.94 -21.35
N ASN A 18 15.69 -2.79 -22.04
CA ASN A 18 15.36 -1.49 -21.44
C ASN A 18 13.86 -1.21 -21.32
N ASN A 19 13.00 -2.11 -21.84
CA ASN A 19 11.56 -2.02 -21.68
C ASN A 19 11.08 -2.75 -20.43
N SER A 20 11.85 -2.68 -19.34
CA SER A 20 11.33 -2.95 -18.02
C SER A 20 10.47 -1.75 -17.62
N ASN A 21 9.19 -1.80 -18.01
CA ASN A 21 8.12 -1.11 -17.30
C ASN A 21 8.13 -1.65 -15.86
N SER A 22 9.07 -1.15 -15.05
CA SER A 22 9.08 -1.31 -13.61
C SER A 22 7.88 -0.53 -13.12
N THR A 23 6.75 -1.22 -13.10
CA THR A 23 5.52 -0.74 -12.53
C THR A 23 5.84 -0.17 -11.16
N GLU A 24 5.36 1.04 -10.91
CA GLU A 24 5.50 1.85 -9.69
C GLU A 24 5.20 1.11 -8.36
N TYR A 25 4.71 -0.13 -8.44
CA TYR A 25 4.42 -1.07 -7.36
C TYR A 25 5.64 -1.75 -6.69
N ASP A 26 6.87 -1.58 -7.19
CA ASP A 26 8.06 -2.27 -6.63
C ASP A 26 8.67 -1.58 -5.39
N LYS A 27 8.10 -0.47 -4.91
CA LYS A 27 8.64 0.28 -3.76
C LYS A 27 7.69 0.20 -2.56
N CYS A 28 8.21 -0.26 -1.42
CA CYS A 28 7.49 -0.36 -0.16
C CYS A 28 8.15 0.49 0.95
N GLY A 29 7.43 0.82 2.01
CA GLY A 29 7.99 1.48 3.20
C GLY A 29 8.37 2.96 3.03
N ILE A 30 7.98 3.61 1.92
CA ILE A 30 8.24 5.03 1.66
C ILE A 30 7.07 5.90 2.12
N ALA A 31 7.24 6.61 3.22
CA ALA A 31 6.22 7.57 3.68
C ALA A 31 6.17 8.77 2.74
N ASN A 32 4.98 9.33 2.53
CA ASN A 32 4.82 10.55 1.75
C ASN A 32 5.51 11.73 2.44
N LYS A 33 6.15 12.61 1.66
CA LYS A 33 6.96 13.72 2.19
C LYS A 33 6.07 14.73 2.92
N GLU A 34 6.24 14.77 4.24
CA GLU A 34 5.90 15.90 5.10
C GLU A 34 7.03 16.05 6.11
N LYS A 35 7.18 17.25 6.71
CA LYS A 35 8.20 17.53 7.72
C LYS A 35 8.28 16.40 8.75
N ILE A 36 9.44 15.75 8.84
CA ILE A 36 9.70 14.76 9.87
C ILE A 36 9.86 15.50 11.19
N THR A 37 8.88 15.37 12.09
CA THR A 37 8.97 15.85 13.46
C THR A 37 9.42 14.68 14.36
N PRO A 38 10.53 14.80 15.10
CA PRO A 38 10.97 13.74 15.99
C PRO A 38 10.15 13.71 17.29
N ARG A 39 9.93 12.47 17.76
CA ARG A 39 9.30 12.00 19.01
C ARG A 39 7.77 11.97 19.06
N ILE A 40 7.21 10.77 18.98
CA ILE A 40 5.83 10.47 19.39
C ILE A 40 5.78 10.34 20.92
N PHE A 41 5.57 11.45 21.63
CA PHE A 41 4.92 11.43 22.94
C PHE A 41 3.59 12.17 22.74
N GLY A 42 2.47 11.49 22.97
CA GLY A 42 1.13 12.08 22.79
C GLY A 42 0.59 12.08 21.35
N GLY A 43 1.38 11.71 20.34
CA GLY A 43 0.93 11.60 18.94
C GLY A 43 0.42 12.92 18.33
N ALA A 44 0.26 12.92 17.01
CA ALA A 44 -0.42 14.00 16.30
C ALA A 44 -1.14 13.41 15.10
N VAL A 45 -2.25 14.03 14.69
CA VAL A 45 -2.92 13.69 13.43
C VAL A 45 -1.97 14.02 12.28
N VAL A 46 -1.83 13.09 11.34
CA VAL A 46 -1.07 13.27 10.09
C VAL A 46 -2.02 13.51 8.93
N SER A 47 -1.55 14.04 7.81
CA SER A 47 -2.38 14.19 6.62
C SER A 47 -2.80 12.84 6.02
N ASN A 48 -3.82 12.89 5.15
CA ASN A 48 -4.23 11.74 4.36
C ASN A 48 -3.04 11.13 3.63
N ASN A 49 -2.99 9.80 3.64
CA ASN A 49 -1.98 9.03 2.93
C ASN A 49 -0.53 9.32 3.36
N LYS A 50 -0.26 9.96 4.52
CA LYS A 50 1.12 10.16 5.03
C LYS A 50 1.91 8.86 5.13
N TYR A 51 1.26 7.82 5.62
CA TYR A 51 1.78 6.46 5.68
C TYR A 51 0.93 5.56 4.78
N PRO A 52 1.29 5.40 3.49
CA PRO A 52 0.42 4.75 2.50
C PRO A 52 0.08 3.29 2.81
N TRP A 53 0.91 2.62 3.63
CA TRP A 53 0.64 1.27 4.07
C TRP A 53 -0.38 1.18 5.20
N MET A 54 -0.72 2.27 5.89
CA MET A 54 -1.65 2.21 7.01
C MET A 54 -3.05 1.81 6.55
N ALA A 55 -3.56 0.72 7.11
CA ALA A 55 -4.89 0.20 6.85
C ALA A 55 -5.76 0.26 8.11
N ALA A 56 -7.01 0.68 7.96
CA ALA A 56 -8.04 0.46 8.96
C ALA A 56 -8.80 -0.82 8.63
N VAL A 57 -8.87 -1.74 9.58
CA VAL A 57 -9.64 -2.98 9.49
C VAL A 57 -10.88 -2.82 10.35
N VAL A 58 -12.04 -2.72 9.70
CA VAL A 58 -13.32 -2.41 10.37
C VAL A 58 -14.34 -3.51 10.11
N ARG A 59 -15.23 -3.70 11.07
CA ARG A 59 -16.36 -4.62 10.93
C ARG A 59 -17.61 -3.86 10.54
N LYS A 60 -18.24 -4.25 9.43
CA LYS A 60 -19.55 -3.75 9.01
C LYS A 60 -20.60 -4.23 10.02
N SER A 61 -21.00 -3.34 10.91
CA SER A 61 -21.97 -3.58 11.97
C SER A 61 -22.69 -2.26 12.29
N ASN A 62 -23.92 -2.36 12.79
CA ASN A 62 -24.72 -1.21 13.21
C ASN A 62 -24.10 -0.49 14.43
N ASN A 63 -23.20 -1.18 15.15
CA ASN A 63 -22.38 -0.62 16.22
C ASN A 63 -20.92 -0.53 15.74
N VAL A 64 -20.39 0.69 15.76
CA VAL A 64 -19.12 1.12 15.14
C VAL A 64 -17.89 0.80 16.02
N ASP A 65 -18.01 -0.17 16.94
CA ASP A 65 -17.05 -0.32 18.04
C ASP A 65 -15.83 -1.18 17.73
N TRP A 66 -15.83 -1.94 16.63
CA TRP A 66 -14.70 -2.79 16.27
C TRP A 66 -13.80 -2.13 15.22
N ARG A 67 -12.60 -1.72 15.64
CA ARG A 67 -11.57 -1.12 14.79
C ARG A 67 -10.21 -1.71 15.11
N CYS A 68 -9.53 -2.20 14.09
CA CYS A 68 -8.16 -2.69 14.13
C CYS A 68 -7.30 -1.94 13.12
N GLY A 69 -5.97 -2.03 13.29
CA GLY A 69 -5.00 -1.60 12.29
C GLY A 69 -4.55 -2.75 11.38
N GLY A 70 -3.93 -2.39 10.26
CA GLY A 70 -3.22 -3.31 9.38
C GLY A 70 -2.17 -2.59 8.55
N SER A 71 -1.44 -3.34 7.72
CA SER A 71 -0.45 -2.79 6.79
C SER A 71 -0.58 -3.40 5.40
N LEU A 72 -0.64 -2.55 4.36
CA LEU A 72 -0.59 -2.98 2.97
C LEU A 72 0.78 -3.59 2.66
N ILE A 73 0.79 -4.84 2.19
CA ILE A 73 2.02 -5.60 1.87
C ILE A 73 2.15 -5.93 0.38
N SER A 74 1.04 -5.84 -0.38
CA SER A 74 1.00 -5.95 -1.83
C SER A 74 -0.18 -5.13 -2.37
N SER A 75 -0.36 -5.09 -3.69
CA SER A 75 -1.51 -4.42 -4.34
C SER A 75 -2.88 -4.99 -3.94
N ASN A 76 -2.93 -6.19 -3.35
CA ASN A 76 -4.17 -6.90 -3.03
C ASN A 76 -4.16 -7.61 -1.66
N ALA A 77 -3.15 -7.37 -0.82
CA ALA A 77 -3.05 -8.02 0.49
C ALA A 77 -2.60 -7.04 1.57
N ILE A 78 -3.21 -7.19 2.75
CA ILE A 78 -2.80 -6.53 3.98
C ILE A 78 -2.40 -7.58 5.03
N ILE A 79 -1.54 -7.19 5.97
CA ILE A 79 -1.28 -7.93 7.20
C ILE A 79 -2.01 -7.26 8.38
N THR A 80 -2.59 -8.06 9.27
CA THR A 80 -3.25 -7.60 10.52
C THR A 80 -3.12 -8.69 11.60
N ALA A 81 -3.56 -8.41 12.82
CA ALA A 81 -3.55 -9.39 13.90
C ALA A 81 -4.65 -10.44 13.72
N ALA A 82 -4.39 -11.70 14.07
CA ALA A 82 -5.37 -12.78 13.96
C ALA A 82 -6.67 -12.48 14.74
N HIS A 83 -6.55 -11.90 15.94
CA HIS A 83 -7.71 -11.54 16.75
C HIS A 83 -8.61 -10.47 16.12
N CYS A 84 -8.10 -9.71 15.13
CA CYS A 84 -8.88 -8.69 14.42
C CYS A 84 -9.89 -9.29 13.43
N VAL A 85 -9.62 -10.50 12.93
CA VAL A 85 -10.38 -11.14 11.85
C VAL A 85 -10.98 -12.49 12.26
N HIS A 86 -10.47 -13.12 13.30
CA HIS A 86 -10.96 -14.41 13.79
C HIS A 86 -12.44 -14.31 14.19
N GLY A 87 -13.28 -15.21 13.66
CA GLY A 87 -14.73 -15.24 13.94
C GLY A 87 -15.54 -14.11 13.27
N VAL A 88 -14.91 -13.29 12.44
CA VAL A 88 -15.61 -12.30 11.61
C VAL A 88 -15.91 -12.92 10.23
N LYS A 89 -17.12 -12.69 9.73
CA LYS A 89 -17.48 -13.14 8.37
C LYS A 89 -16.87 -12.18 7.34
N GLU A 90 -16.46 -12.72 6.20
CA GLU A 90 -15.82 -11.96 5.10
C GLU A 90 -16.69 -10.79 4.62
N ASP A 91 -18.01 -11.00 4.47
CA ASP A 91 -18.99 -9.98 4.08
C ASP A 91 -19.14 -8.82 5.08
N ARG A 92 -18.59 -8.99 6.29
CA ARG A 92 -18.56 -7.99 7.35
C ARG A 92 -17.17 -7.40 7.58
N LEU A 93 -16.14 -7.84 6.86
CA LEU A 93 -14.81 -7.23 6.95
C LEU A 93 -14.67 -6.16 5.87
N GLN A 94 -14.19 -4.99 6.27
CA GLN A 94 -13.86 -3.92 5.36
C GLN A 94 -12.46 -3.38 5.69
N VAL A 95 -11.70 -3.14 4.64
CA VAL A 95 -10.37 -2.53 4.71
C VAL A 95 -10.47 -1.14 4.08
N ILE A 96 -9.98 -0.13 4.79
CA ILE A 96 -9.94 1.25 4.31
C ILE A 96 -8.47 1.69 4.31
N LEU A 97 -8.03 2.28 3.20
CA LEU A 97 -6.66 2.74 2.95
C LEU A 97 -6.69 4.23 2.58
N GLY A 98 -5.53 4.90 2.61
CA GLY A 98 -5.35 6.25 2.04
C GLY A 98 -5.98 7.42 2.82
N THR A 99 -6.78 7.16 3.85
CA THR A 99 -7.43 8.20 4.67
C THR A 99 -6.83 8.31 6.07
N ASN A 100 -6.86 9.52 6.65
CA ASN A 100 -6.63 9.78 8.08
C ASN A 100 -7.93 9.86 8.89
N ASP A 101 -9.10 9.84 8.22
CA ASP A 101 -10.43 9.89 8.82
C ASP A 101 -11.30 8.75 8.27
N ILE A 102 -11.68 7.84 9.16
CA ILE A 102 -12.53 6.68 8.85
C ILE A 102 -14.03 6.99 8.92
N LYS A 103 -14.40 8.21 9.30
CA LYS A 103 -15.79 8.69 9.37
C LYS A 103 -16.16 9.60 8.22
N SER A 104 -15.19 10.22 7.56
CA SER A 104 -15.47 11.06 6.42
C SER A 104 -15.93 10.17 5.25
N ASN A 105 -16.86 10.68 4.46
CA ASN A 105 -17.35 10.01 3.25
C ASN A 105 -16.30 10.03 2.11
N ASP A 106 -15.04 10.36 2.43
CA ASP A 106 -13.93 10.47 1.49
C ASP A 106 -13.32 9.09 1.24
N MET A 107 -14.14 8.19 0.71
CA MET A 107 -13.68 6.95 0.10
C MET A 107 -13.19 7.31 -1.31
N HIS A 108 -11.88 7.40 -1.50
CA HIS A 108 -11.25 7.43 -2.83
C HIS A 108 -10.97 6.02 -3.32
#